data_AF-A0A0Q4XM65-F1
#
_entry.id   AF-A0A0Q4XM65-F1
#
_cell.length_a   1.000
_cell.length_b   1.000
_cell.length_c   1.000
_cell.angle_alpha   90.00
_cell.angle_beta   90.00
_cell.angle_gamma   90.00
#
_symmetry.space_group_name_H-M   'P 1'
#
loop_
_entity.id
_entity.type
_entity.pdbx_description
1 polymer ?
#
loop_
_entity_poly.entity_id
_entity_poly.type
_entity_poly.pdbx_seq_one_letter_code
_entity_poly.pdbx_strand_id
1 'polypeptide(L)'
;MFVPVAKDGSWFDPVSCRNQRGYTIGPKAAEIPVDDYSEALAQLARMETPYWRRPNGAGNWGIVAGVTWQRREVAEIEQLRSPYAEGARA
;
A
#
# COMPACT_ATOMS: atom_id res chain seq x y z
N MET A 1 -7.17 -12.38 -1.86
CA MET A 1 -5.83 -12.01 -1.37
C MET A 1 -5.90 -11.43 0.03
N PHE A 2 -4.83 -11.52 0.83
CA PHE A 2 -4.78 -10.90 2.15
C PHE A 2 -4.03 -9.57 2.07
N VAL A 3 -4.57 -8.53 2.69
CA VAL A 3 -3.97 -7.19 2.74
C VAL A 3 -3.76 -6.74 4.18
N PRO A 4 -2.66 -6.05 4.50
CA PRO A 4 -2.42 -5.56 5.85
C PRO A 4 -3.33 -4.37 6.15
N VAL A 5 -3.77 -4.27 7.40
CA VAL A 5 -4.68 -3.24 7.90
C VAL A 5 -4.08 -2.58 9.12
N ALA A 6 -4.05 -1.26 9.13
CA ALA A 6 -3.53 -0.46 10.23
C ALA A 6 -4.56 -0.35 11.37
N LYS A 7 -4.10 0.16 12.52
CA LYS A 7 -4.92 0.31 13.72
C LYS A 7 -6.17 1.17 13.53
N ASP A 8 -6.14 2.15 12.63
CA ASP A 8 -7.27 3.02 12.31
C ASP A 8 -8.25 2.41 11.28
N GLY A 9 -8.06 1.14 10.90
CA GLY A 9 -8.93 0.41 10.00
C GLY A 9 -8.63 0.61 8.51
N SER A 10 -7.74 1.52 8.15
CA SER A 10 -7.33 1.67 6.75
C SER A 10 -6.27 0.66 6.36
N TRP A 11 -6.37 0.17 5.13
CA TRP A 11 -5.60 -0.96 4.61
C TRP A 11 -4.66 -0.51 3.50
N PHE A 12 -3.70 -1.36 3.15
CA PHE A 12 -2.79 -1.09 2.03
C PHE A 12 -3.51 -1.33 0.69
N ASP A 13 -4.14 -0.29 0.14
CA ASP A 13 -4.91 -0.35 -1.10
C ASP A 13 -4.14 0.22 -2.31
N PRO A 14 -4.45 -0.21 -3.54
CA PRO A 14 -3.71 0.19 -4.73
C PRO A 14 -3.89 1.66 -5.12
N VAL A 15 -4.88 2.38 -4.56
CA VAL A 15 -5.23 3.75 -4.96
C VAL A 15 -4.68 4.77 -3.98
N SER A 16 -5.13 4.73 -2.72
CA SER A 16 -4.82 5.77 -1.73
C SER A 16 -3.38 5.67 -1.24
N CYS A 17 -2.80 4.47 -1.26
CA CYS A 17 -1.39 4.26 -0.88
C CYS A 17 -0.41 4.50 -2.03
N ARG A 18 -0.88 4.78 -3.25
CA ARG A 18 -0.03 5.09 -4.41
C ARG A 18 0.15 6.60 -4.57
N ASN A 19 1.40 7.04 -4.68
CA ASN A 19 1.73 8.40 -5.12
C ASN A 19 2.37 8.38 -6.52
N GLN A 20 2.81 9.54 -7.00
CA GLN A 20 3.46 9.68 -8.31
C GLN A 20 4.71 8.78 -8.49
N ARG A 21 5.38 8.39 -7.41
CA ARG A 21 6.57 7.53 -7.38
C ARG A 21 6.25 6.07 -7.05
N GLY A 22 4.97 5.70 -6.96
CA GLY A 22 4.53 4.37 -6.58
C GLY A 22 4.20 4.24 -5.09
N TYR A 23 4.53 3.08 -4.52
CA TYR A 23 4.33 2.71 -3.12
C TYR A 23 5.62 2.92 -2.32
N THR A 24 5.48 3.17 -1.03
CA THR A 24 6.62 3.22 -0.11
C THR A 24 6.32 2.32 1.07
N ILE A 25 7.11 1.27 1.24
CA ILE A 25 6.94 0.24 2.26
C ILE A 25 8.16 0.16 3.18
N GLY A 26 8.06 -0.54 4.30
CA GLY A 26 9.14 -0.69 5.27
C GLY A 26 9.10 0.35 6.39
N PRO A 27 9.81 0.10 7.51
CA PRO A 27 9.77 0.96 8.67
C PRO A 27 10.47 2.30 8.38
N LYS A 28 10.24 3.28 9.26
CA LYS A 28 10.90 4.57 9.19
C LYS A 28 12.43 4.39 9.11
N ALA A 29 13.07 5.10 8.19
CA ALA A 29 14.51 5.04 7.89
C ALA A 29 15.02 3.78 7.15
N ALA A 30 14.15 2.80 6.85
CA ALA A 30 14.47 1.66 5.98
C ALA A 30 13.35 1.47 4.94
N GLU A 31 12.95 2.58 4.33
CA GLU A 31 11.84 2.62 3.38
C GLU A 31 12.28 2.15 2.00
N ILE A 32 11.45 1.34 1.38
CA ILE A 32 11.66 0.75 0.06
C ILE A 32 10.59 1.33 -0.88
N PRO A 33 10.99 2.08 -1.92
CA PRO A 33 10.07 2.45 -2.99
C PRO A 33 9.80 1.24 -3.88
N VAL A 34 8.53 0.99 -4.19
CA VAL A 34 8.10 -0.12 -5.06
C VAL A 34 7.04 0.40 -6.01
N ASP A 35 7.19 0.16 -7.32
CA ASP A 35 6.23 0.67 -8.30
C ASP A 35 4.99 -0.23 -8.41
N ASP A 36 5.14 -1.55 -8.47
CA ASP A 36 4.00 -2.45 -8.63
C ASP A 36 3.30 -2.74 -7.28
N TYR A 37 1.96 -2.76 -7.31
CA TYR A 37 1.16 -3.03 -6.11
C TYR A 37 1.32 -4.47 -5.61
N SER A 38 1.32 -5.43 -6.53
CA SER A 38 1.43 -6.86 -6.20
C SER A 38 2.79 -7.15 -5.58
N GLU A 39 3.85 -6.56 -6.14
CA GLU A 39 5.20 -6.61 -5.60
C GLU A 39 5.28 -5.99 -4.20
N ALA A 40 4.75 -4.78 -4.02
CA ALA A 40 4.75 -4.09 -2.74
C ALA A 40 4.02 -4.92 -1.66
N LEU A 41 2.87 -5.50 -2.01
CA LEU A 41 2.13 -6.37 -1.11
C LEU A 41 2.88 -7.67 -0.78
N ALA A 42 3.53 -8.29 -1.77
CA ALA A 42 4.32 -9.49 -1.55
C ALA A 42 5.53 -9.23 -0.63
N GLN A 43 6.14 -8.04 -0.73
CA GLN A 43 7.21 -7.62 0.18
C GLN A 43 6.67 -7.34 1.59
N LEU A 44 5.55 -6.63 1.73
CA LEU A 44 4.89 -6.40 3.03
C LEU A 44 4.55 -7.71 3.75
N ALA A 45 4.08 -8.72 3.03
CA ALA A 45 3.76 -10.04 3.58
C ALA A 45 4.98 -10.81 4.11
N ARG A 46 6.21 -10.41 3.74
CA ARG A 46 7.46 -11.00 4.21
C ARG A 46 8.09 -10.23 5.38
N MET A 47 7.59 -9.04 5.69
CA MET A 47 8.07 -8.25 6.83
C MET A 47 7.50 -8.80 8.13
N GLU A 48 8.29 -8.75 9.21
CA GLU A 48 7.80 -9.10 10.56
C GLU A 48 6.61 -8.22 10.95
N THR A 49 6.71 -6.93 10.67
CA THR A 49 5.58 -5.99 10.73
C THR A 49 5.50 -5.25 9.41
N PRO A 50 4.36 -5.33 8.68
CA PRO A 50 4.17 -4.58 7.45
C PRO A 50 4.05 -3.09 7.77
N TYR A 51 4.90 -2.26 7.15
CA TYR A 51 4.85 -0.80 7.25
C TYR A 51 4.68 -0.20 5.87
N TRP A 52 3.84 0.82 5.73
CA TRP A 52 3.68 1.54 4.47
C TRP A 52 3.35 3.01 4.69
N ARG A 53 3.58 3.82 3.66
CA ARG A 53 3.09 5.20 3.64
C ARG A 53 1.71 5.31 3.03
N ARG A 54 0.90 6.21 3.59
CA ARG A 54 -0.38 6.67 3.03
C ARG A 54 -0.69 8.11 3.46
N PRO A 55 -1.59 8.83 2.77
CA PRO A 55 -2.13 10.08 3.28
C PRO A 55 -3.01 9.84 4.53
N ASN A 56 -2.97 10.77 5.47
CA ASN A 56 -3.92 10.84 6.58
C ASN A 56 -5.12 11.74 6.22
N GLY A 57 -6.07 11.91 7.15
CA GLY A 57 -7.24 12.76 6.94
C GLY A 57 -6.94 14.25 6.66
N ALA A 58 -5.72 14.71 6.93
CA ALA A 58 -5.24 16.06 6.60
C ALA A 58 -4.42 16.10 5.29
N GLY A 59 -4.35 14.99 4.54
CA GLY A 59 -3.58 14.87 3.30
C GLY A 59 -2.07 14.69 3.49
N ASN A 60 -1.57 14.66 4.72
CA ASN A 60 -0.15 14.46 5.01
C ASN A 60 0.21 12.98 4.91
N TRP A 61 1.34 12.68 4.27
CA TRP A 61 1.83 11.31 4.13
C TRP A 61 2.57 10.85 5.39
N GLY A 62 2.12 9.75 5.98
CA GLY A 62 2.70 9.16 7.18
C GLY A 62 2.92 7.66 7.04
N ILE A 63 3.86 7.13 7.82
CA ILE A 63 4.10 5.69 7.93
C ILE A 63 3.12 5.11 8.94
N VAL A 64 2.55 3.96 8.61
CA VAL A 64 1.64 3.21 9.46
C VAL A 64 2.08 1.75 9.53
N ALA A 65 1.72 1.08 10.63
CA ALA A 65 2.00 -0.33 10.85
C ALA A 65 0.71 -1.14 10.65
N GLY A 66 0.81 -2.26 9.95
CA GLY A 66 -0.28 -3.23 9.87
C GLY A 66 -0.35 -4.03 11.16
N VAL A 67 -1.54 -4.10 11.74
CA VAL A 67 -1.83 -4.81 12.99
C VAL A 67 -2.70 -6.04 12.76
N THR A 68 -3.32 -6.17 11.59
CA THR A 68 -4.09 -7.35 11.19
C THR A 68 -4.07 -7.52 9.67
N TRP A 69 -4.53 -8.68 9.20
CA TRP A 69 -4.67 -8.99 7.78
C TRP A 69 -6.13 -9.26 7.46
N GLN A 70 -6.63 -8.65 6.39
CA GLN A 70 -7.99 -8.86 5.90
C GLN A 70 -8.00 -9.54 4.54
N ARG A 71 -8.93 -10.47 4.35
CA ARG A 71 -9.18 -11.06 3.03
C ARG A 71 -9.97 -10.07 2.18
N ARG A 72 -9.50 -9.84 0.97
CA ARG A 72 -10.15 -9.08 -0.11
C ARG A 72 -10.23 -9.92 -1.38
N GLU A 73 -11.24 -9.68 -2.18
CA GLU A 73 -11.39 -10.37 -3.46
C GLU A 73 -10.45 -9.75 -4.51
N VAL A 74 -9.88 -10.57 -5.39
CA VAL A 74 -8.93 -10.06 -6.40
C VAL A 74 -9.63 -9.10 -7.35
N ALA A 75 -10.86 -9.43 -7.76
CA ALA A 75 -11.68 -8.57 -8.62
C ALA A 75 -12.00 -7.21 -7.98
N GLU A 76 -12.17 -7.13 -6.65
CA GLU A 76 -12.34 -5.86 -5.92
C GLU A 76 -11.08 -4.99 -6.08
N ILE A 77 -9.90 -5.60 -5.92
CA ILE A 77 -8.62 -4.89 -5.97
C ILE A 77 -8.26 -4.47 -7.40
N GLU A 78 -8.53 -5.29 -8.41
CA GLU A 78 -8.32 -4.94 -9.82
C GLU A 78 -9.24 -3.82 -10.32
N GLN A 79 -10.41 -3.67 -9.71
CA GLN A 79 -11.32 -2.55 -9.99
C GLN A 79 -10.83 -1.24 -9.37
N LEU A 80 -10.03 -1.31 -8.30
CA LEU A 80 -9.41 -0.16 -7.66
C LEU A 80 -8.16 0.25 -8.44
N ARG A 81 -8.30 1.23 -9.34
CA ARG A 81 -7.20 1.76 -10.15
C ARG A 81 -6.85 3.19 -9.75
N SER A 82 -5.56 3.40 -9.49
CA SER A 82 -5.00 4.72 -9.20
C SER A 82 -4.77 5.47 -10.50
N PRO A 83 -5.05 6.79 -10.58
CA PRO A 83 -4.67 7.58 -11.75
C PRO A 83 -3.15 7.58 -11.99
N TYR A 84 -2.33 7.27 -10.97
CA TYR A 84 -0.88 7.12 -11.11
C TYR A 84 -0.44 5.75 -11.64
N ALA A 85 -1.35 4.80 -11.84
CA ALA A 85 -1.05 3.50 -12.45
C ALA A 85 -1.18 3.53 -13.98
N GLU A 86 -1.89 4.52 -14.55
CA GLU A 86 -2.17 4.59 -15.99
C GLU A 86 -1.09 5.32 -16.82
N GLY A 87 0.08 5.59 -16.25
CA GLY A 87 1.20 6.26 -16.94
C GLY A 87 2.21 5.34 -17.65
N ALA A 88 2.04 4.01 -17.58
CA ALA A 88 2.98 3.03 -18.14
C ALA A 88 2.48 2.37 -19.44
N ARG A 89 1.75 3.11 -20.29
CA ARG A 89 1.46 2.70 -21.66
C ARG A 89 1.95 3.77 -22.62
N ALA A 90 3.06 3.42 -23.29
CA ALA A 90 3.63 3.89 -24.55
C ALA A 90 3.51 5.38 -24.90
#